data_AF-A0A6N9DIP3-F1
#
_entry.id   AF-A0A6N9DIP3-F1
#
_cell.length_a   1.000
_cell.length_b   1.000
_cell.length_c   1.000
_cell.angle_alpha   90.00
_cell.angle_beta   90.00
_cell.angle_gamma   90.00
#
_symmetry.space_group_name_H-M   'P 1'
#
loop_
_entity.id
_entity.type
_entity.pdbx_description
1 polymer ?
#
loop_
_entity_poly.entity_id
_entity_poly.type
_entity_poly.pdbx_seq_one_letter_code
_entity_poly.pdbx_strand_id
1 'polypeptide(L)' 'MIQPDSVAGLSRKEIEERLAKWPINGIGLHPGGSNYVFVVRLAEDDEEIFAIYKPAGGERPRRDFPYGTLHMR' A
#
# COMPACT_ATOMS: atom_id res chain seq x y z
N MET A 1 4.11 -0.81 -24.54
CA MET A 1 4.95 0.22 -23.91
C MET A 1 4.13 0.79 -22.77
N ILE A 2 4.29 0.28 -21.55
CA ILE A 2 3.59 0.81 -20.36
C ILE A 2 4.34 2.09 -20.02
N GLN A 3 3.66 3.23 -20.03
CA GLN A 3 4.27 4.47 -19.57
C GLN A 3 4.58 4.30 -18.07
N PRO A 4 5.84 4.37 -17.64
CA PRO A 4 6.24 4.02 -16.27
C PRO A 4 5.67 4.96 -15.21
N ASP A 5 5.17 6.13 -15.62
CA ASP A 5 4.75 7.20 -14.73
C ASP A 5 3.23 7.32 -14.57
N SER A 6 2.45 6.45 -15.24
CA SER A 6 0.99 6.42 -15.10
C SER A 6 0.43 5.02 -14.89
N VAL A 7 -0.36 4.87 -13.82
CA VAL A 7 -1.18 3.68 -13.56
C VAL A 7 -2.62 4.11 -13.67
N ALA A 8 -3.42 3.42 -14.49
CA ALA A 8 -4.83 3.71 -14.72
C ALA A 8 -5.13 5.17 -15.17
N GLY A 9 -4.19 5.83 -15.85
CA GLY A 9 -4.35 7.22 -16.33
C GLY A 9 -4.06 8.29 -15.29
N LEU A 10 -3.67 7.91 -14.07
CA LEU A 10 -3.26 8.83 -13.01
C LEU A 10 -1.75 9.04 -13.04
N SER A 11 -1.31 10.27 -12.83
CA SER A 11 0.11 10.57 -12.61
C SER A 11 0.56 10.03 -11.26
N ARG A 12 1.87 9.77 -11.14
CA ARG A 12 2.49 9.38 -9.87
C ARG A 12 2.13 10.32 -8.71
N LYS A 13 2.10 11.63 -8.94
CA LYS A 13 1.80 12.63 -7.90
C LYS A 13 0.35 12.49 -7.40
N GLU A 14 -0.59 12.28 -8.31
CA GLU A 14 -2.00 12.04 -7.94
C GLU A 14 -2.15 10.74 -7.16
N ILE A 15 -1.41 9.68 -7.54
CA ILE A 15 -1.41 8.42 -6.79
C ILE A 15 -0.87 8.64 -5.37
N GLU A 16 0.26 9.33 -5.21
CA GLU A 16 0.86 9.63 -3.90
C GLU A 16 -0.07 10.47 -3.02
N GLU A 17 -0.74 11.48 -3.58
CA GLU A 17 -1.70 12.31 -2.85
C GLU A 17 -2.91 11.49 -2.36
N ARG A 18 -3.48 10.64 -3.21
CA ARG A 18 -4.59 9.75 -2.85
C ARG A 18 -4.17 8.76 -1.76
N LEU A 19 -3.01 8.10 -1.91
CA LEU A 19 -2.47 7.16 -0.92
C LEU A 19 -2.22 7.81 0.45
N ALA A 20 -1.84 9.09 0.48
CA ALA A 20 -1.53 9.81 1.71
C ALA A 20 -2.77 10.39 2.42
N LYS A 21 -3.83 10.72 1.68
CA LYS A 21 -4.95 11.53 2.21
C LYS A 21 -6.30 10.83 2.22
N TRP A 22 -6.57 9.93 1.28
CA TRP A 22 -7.89 9.31 1.19
C TRP A 22 -8.15 8.40 2.40
N PRO A 23 -9.38 8.44 2.96
CA PRO A 23 -9.72 7.63 4.11
C PRO A 23 -9.79 6.13 3.73
N ILE A 24 -9.36 5.29 4.67
CA ILE A 24 -9.50 3.83 4.54
C ILE A 24 -10.93 3.44 4.90
N ASN A 25 -11.70 3.02 3.91
CA ASN A 25 -13.11 2.61 4.06
C ASN A 25 -13.29 1.09 4.04
N GLY A 26 -12.20 0.33 3.96
CA GLY A 26 -12.19 -1.13 4.04
C GLY A 26 -10.78 -1.68 4.18
N ILE A 27 -10.63 -2.78 4.91
CA ILE A 27 -9.32 -3.42 5.13
C ILE A 27 -9.49 -4.95 5.16
N GLY A 28 -8.56 -5.65 4.50
CA GLY A 28 -8.48 -7.11 4.51
C GLY A 28 -7.04 -7.58 4.56
N LEU A 29 -6.77 -8.65 5.31
CA LEU A 29 -5.45 -9.27 5.35
C LEU A 29 -5.21 -10.06 4.05
N HIS A 30 -4.07 -9.82 3.39
CA HIS A 30 -3.68 -10.63 2.23
C HIS A 30 -3.34 -12.05 2.69
N PRO A 31 -4.01 -13.09 2.16
CA PRO A 31 -3.68 -14.47 2.49
C PRO A 31 -2.32 -14.87 1.90
N GLY A 32 -1.41 -15.40 2.72
CA GLY A 32 -0.13 -15.97 2.25
C GLY A 32 1.10 -15.05 2.34
N GLY A 33 0.99 -13.87 2.93
CA GLY A 33 2.15 -13.03 3.24
C GLY A 33 2.99 -13.60 4.40
N SER A 34 4.32 -13.58 4.26
CA SER A 34 5.24 -13.88 5.37
C SER A 34 5.33 -12.74 6.41
N ASN A 35 4.77 -11.58 6.06
CA ASN A 35 4.56 -10.42 6.90
C ASN A 35 3.09 -9.98 6.81
N TYR A 36 2.66 -9.14 7.74
CA TYR A 36 1.34 -8.51 7.67
C TYR A 36 1.29 -7.56 6.47
N VAL A 37 0.46 -7.92 5.50
CA VAL A 37 0.16 -7.12 4.31
C VAL A 37 -1.34 -7.02 4.23
N PHE A 38 -1.86 -5.81 4.15
CA PHE A 38 -3.29 -5.55 4.04
C PHE A 38 -3.60 -4.98 2.66
N VAL A 39 -4.71 -5.43 2.09
CA VAL A 39 -5.38 -4.72 1.00
C VAL A 39 -6.34 -3.74 1.66
N VAL A 40 -6.16 -2.46 1.37
CA VAL A 40 -7.04 -1.39 1.84
C VAL A 40 -7.84 -0.82 0.67
N ARG A 41 -9.09 -0.46 0.93
CA ARG A 41 -9.91 0.33 0.02
C ARG A 41 -9.87 1.78 0.49
N LEU A 42 -9.34 2.65 -0.35
CA LEU A 42 -9.36 4.10 -0.16
C LEU A 42 -10.50 4.67 -1.00
N ALA A 43 -11.34 5.51 -0.41
CA ALA A 43 -12.48 6.09 -1.14
C ALA A 43 -12.72 7.53 -0.69
N GLU A 44 -12.89 8.43 -1.66
CA GLU A 44 -13.25 9.83 -1.46
C GLU A 44 -14.26 10.21 -2.55
N ASP A 45 -15.36 10.84 -2.16
CA ASP A 45 -16.51 11.12 -3.05
C ASP A 45 -17.02 9.86 -3.79
N ASP A 46 -17.06 9.89 -5.12
CA ASP A 46 -17.53 8.79 -5.99
C ASP A 46 -16.38 7.94 -6.56
N GLU A 47 -15.14 8.15 -6.08
CA GLU A 47 -13.97 7.41 -6.54
C GLU A 47 -13.45 6.43 -5.47
N GLU A 48 -12.99 5.26 -5.92
CA GLU A 48 -12.32 4.28 -5.07
C GLU A 48 -11.05 3.72 -5.72
N ILE A 49 -10.05 3.45 -4.88
CA ILE A 49 -8.83 2.74 -5.27
C ILE A 49 -8.47 1.67 -4.21
N PHE A 50 -7.80 0.61 -4.65
CA PHE A 50 -7.20 -0.37 -3.77
C PHE A 50 -5.71 -0.12 -3.62
N ALA A 51 -5.20 -0.24 -2.39
CA ALA A 51 -3.79 -0.08 -2.09
C ALA A 51 -3.27 -1.18 -1.17
N ILE A 52 -1.95 -1.33 -1.14
CA ILE A 52 -1.26 -2.23 -0.22
C ILE A 52 -0.77 -1.42 0.98
N TYR A 53 -1.25 -1.79 2.17
CA TYR A 53 -0.78 -1.23 3.43
C TYR A 53 0.11 -2.24 4.17
N LYS A 54 1.32 -1.79 4.53
CA LYS A 54 2.26 -2.53 5.36
C LYS A 54 2.51 -1.75 6.65
N PRO A 55 2.02 -2.20 7.81
CA PRO A 55 2.30 -1.51 9.06
C PRO A 55 3.78 -1.65 9.44
N ALA A 56 4.31 -0.63 10.11
CA ALA A 56 5.67 -0.68 10.68
C ALA A 56 5.77 -1.73 11.80
N GLY A 57 4.69 -1.94 12.57
CA GLY A 57 4.57 -3.02 13.55
C GLY A 57 3.95 -4.27 12.92
N GLY A 58 4.62 -5.42 13.01
CA GLY A 58 4.18 -6.67 12.36
C GLY A 58 5.21 -7.24 11.38
N GLU A 59 6.34 -6.57 11.22
CA GLU A 59 7.49 -7.13 10.54
C GLU A 59 8.08 -8.30 11.32
N ARG A 60 8.21 -9.44 10.66
CA ARG A 60 9.13 -10.50 11.03
C ARG A 60 10.28 -10.43 10.03
N PRO A 61 11.37 -9.73 10.38
CA PRO A 61 12.54 -9.71 9.53
C PRO A 61 12.94 -11.16 9.23
N ARG A 62 13.01 -11.53 7.95
CA ARG A 62 13.81 -12.70 7.58
C ARG A 62 15.22 -12.43 8.09
N ARG A 63 15.95 -13.49 8.46
CA ARG A 63 17.24 -13.49 9.17
C ARG A 63 18.33 -12.54 8.61
N ASP A 64 18.07 -11.97 7.43
CA ASP A 64 18.91 -11.10 6.63
C ASP A 64 18.67 -9.59 6.87
N PHE A 65 17.70 -9.18 7.71
CA PHE A 65 17.36 -7.75 7.92
C PHE A 65 17.34 -7.32 9.40
N PRO A 66 17.81 -6.08 9.70
CA PRO A 66 17.61 -5.48 11.03
C PRO A 66 16.12 -5.32 11.38
N TYR A 67 15.80 -5.50 12.67
CA TYR A 67 14.43 -5.41 13.18
C TYR A 67 13.78 -4.04 12.89
N GLY A 68 12.54 -4.04 12.38
CA GLY A 68 11.76 -2.84 12.14
C GLY A 68 12.16 -2.02 10.90
N THR A 69 12.93 -2.59 9.96
CA THR A 69 13.41 -1.88 8.76
C THR A 69 12.79 -2.33 7.44
N LEU A 70 11.84 -3.26 7.47
CA LEU A 70 11.32 -3.91 6.26
C LEU A 70 10.24 -3.06 5.54
N HIS A 71 9.46 -2.26 6.27
CA HIS A 71 8.40 -1.38 5.76
C HIS A 71 8.94 -0.17 5.00
N MET A 72 10.23 0.12 5.15
CA MET A 72 10.91 1.22 4.47
C MET A 72 11.38 0.86 3.04
N ARG A 73 11.12 -0.38 2.58
CA ARG A 73 11.52 -0.89 1.26
C ARG A 73 10.32 -1.35 0.46
#